data_AF-A0A1V2P030-F1
#
_entry.id   AF-A0A1V2P030-F1
#
_cell.length_a   1.000
_cell.length_b   1.000
_cell.length_c   1.000
_cell.angle_alpha   90.00
_cell.angle_beta   90.00
_cell.angle_gamma   90.00
#
_symmetry.space_group_name_H-M   'P 1'
#
loop_
_entity.id
_entity.type
_entity.pdbx_description
1 polymer ?
#
loop_
_entity_poly.entity_id
_entity_poly.type
_entity_poly.pdbx_seq_one_letter_code
_entity_poly.pdbx_strand_id
1 'polypeptide(L)'
;MLETVTAQFIRSATQLPPDTLARVVDEALARWRHGGREASKATKILSAPEYSAIDHAVRSALLPRAEELDTFRKQLHSDAIGTTQIAARAVLKRTRIAEEHLRVLVEPFTAAGVATPPRDV
;
A
#
# COMPACT_ATOMS: atom_id res chain seq x y z
N MET A 1 -3.84 7.25 16.31
CA MET A 1 -3.46 8.31 15.36
C MET A 1 -2.39 7.73 14.44
N LEU A 2 -2.53 7.90 13.12
CA LEU A 2 -1.55 7.39 12.16
C LEU A 2 -0.35 8.33 12.08
N GLU A 3 0.86 7.79 11.93
CA GLU A 3 2.07 8.59 11.68
C GLU A 3 1.90 9.44 10.41
N THR A 4 2.36 10.70 10.44
CA THR A 4 2.21 11.67 9.34
C THR A 4 2.73 11.14 8.00
N VAL A 5 3.88 10.45 8.00
CA VAL A 5 4.47 9.90 6.76
C VAL A 5 3.58 8.81 6.16
N THR A 6 3.07 7.89 7.00
CA THR A 6 2.17 6.83 6.57
C THR A 6 0.84 7.41 6.06
N ALA A 7 0.31 8.44 6.71
CA ALA A 7 -0.90 9.13 6.28
C ALA A 7 -0.74 9.80 4.91
N GLN A 8 0.42 10.44 4.69
CA GLN A 8 0.73 11.07 3.40
C GLN A 8 0.87 10.03 2.29
N PHE A 9 1.55 8.91 2.56
CA PHE A 9 1.64 7.80 1.61
C PHE A 9 0.25 7.29 1.21
N ILE A 10 -0.64 7.00 2.17
CA ILE A 10 -2.00 6.53 1.88
C ILE A 10 -2.75 7.55 1.03
N ARG A 11 -2.69 8.85 1.38
CA ARG A 11 -3.33 9.91 0.61
C ARG A 11 -2.86 9.91 -0.84
N SER A 12 -1.55 9.94 -1.07
CA SER A 12 -0.99 9.97 -2.43
C SER A 12 -1.32 8.69 -3.22
N ALA A 13 -1.17 7.52 -2.59
CA ALA A 13 -1.47 6.23 -3.22
C ALA A 13 -2.95 6.11 -3.65
N THR A 14 -3.88 6.53 -2.79
CA THR A 14 -5.32 6.44 -3.05
C THR A 14 -5.85 7.48 -4.01
N GLN A 15 -5.05 8.49 -4.38
CA GLN A 15 -5.37 9.52 -5.37
C GLN A 15 -4.86 9.17 -6.78
N LEU A 16 -4.14 8.06 -6.95
CA LEU A 16 -3.66 7.63 -8.26
C LEU A 16 -4.83 7.39 -9.24
N PRO A 17 -4.70 7.74 -10.54
CA PRO A 17 -5.70 7.45 -11.55
C PRO A 17 -5.99 5.94 -11.68
N PRO A 18 -7.18 5.52 -12.15
CA PRO A 18 -7.56 4.10 -12.23
C PRO A 18 -6.57 3.23 -13.01
N ASP A 19 -6.07 3.71 -14.14
CA ASP A 19 -5.10 2.99 -14.97
C ASP A 19 -3.75 2.82 -14.26
N THR A 20 -3.34 3.83 -13.50
CA THR A 20 -2.11 3.80 -12.71
C THR A 20 -2.26 2.87 -11.51
N LEU A 21 -3.40 2.90 -10.80
CA LEU A 21 -3.70 1.95 -9.73
C LEU A 21 -3.72 0.51 -10.23
N ALA A 22 -4.30 0.26 -11.40
CA ALA A 22 -4.31 -1.06 -12.01
C ALA A 22 -2.88 -1.58 -12.25
N ARG A 23 -2.00 -0.74 -12.82
CA ARG A 23 -0.58 -1.11 -13.01
C ARG A 23 0.15 -1.37 -11.70
N VAL A 24 -0.11 -0.55 -10.67
CA VAL A 24 0.45 -0.75 -9.32
C VAL A 24 0.04 -2.10 -8.74
N VAL A 25 -1.25 -2.45 -8.84
CA VAL A 25 -1.77 -3.74 -8.39
C VAL A 25 -1.11 -4.88 -9.17
N ASP A 26 -1.03 -4.78 -10.49
CA ASP A 26 -0.47 -5.82 -11.34
C ASP A 26 1.03 -6.05 -11.04
N GLU A 27 1.78 -4.97 -10.85
CA GLU A 27 3.18 -5.04 -10.47
C GLU A 27 3.37 -5.61 -9.06
N ALA A 28 2.55 -5.21 -8.09
CA ALA A 28 2.57 -5.78 -6.74
C ALA A 28 2.28 -7.29 -6.75
N LEU A 29 1.33 -7.73 -7.58
CA LEU A 29 1.00 -9.15 -7.77
C LEU A 29 2.14 -9.91 -8.47
N ALA A 30 2.76 -9.32 -9.50
CA ALA A 30 3.93 -9.91 -10.16
C ALA A 30 5.08 -10.13 -9.16
N ARG A 31 5.33 -9.14 -8.29
CA ARG A 31 6.35 -9.21 -7.23
C ARG A 31 5.97 -10.15 -6.08
N TRP A 32 4.72 -10.59 -5.98
CA TRP A 32 4.24 -11.41 -4.86
C TRP A 32 5.02 -12.70 -4.69
N ARG A 33 5.33 -13.40 -5.79
CA ARG A 33 6.13 -14.64 -5.78
C ARG A 33 7.64 -14.37 -5.67
N HIS A 34 8.08 -13.14 -5.92
CA HIS A 34 9.48 -12.71 -5.87
C HIS A 34 9.78 -11.90 -4.60
N GLY A 35 9.34 -12.42 -3.44
CA GLY A 35 9.62 -11.83 -2.12
C GLY A 35 8.49 -10.99 -1.52
N GLY A 36 7.48 -10.57 -2.32
CA GLY A 36 6.34 -9.80 -1.80
C GLY A 36 5.54 -10.53 -0.72
N ARG A 37 5.36 -11.85 -0.84
CA ARG A 37 4.69 -12.66 0.18
C ARG A 37 5.43 -12.66 1.52
N GLU A 38 6.74 -12.84 1.51
CA GLU A 38 7.54 -12.87 2.73
C GLU A 38 7.66 -11.47 3.34
N ALA A 39 7.84 -10.45 2.51
CA ALA A 39 7.80 -9.05 2.95
C ALA A 39 6.45 -8.69 3.61
N SER A 40 5.32 -9.12 3.03
CA SER A 40 4.00 -8.89 3.61
C SER A 40 3.80 -9.59 4.97
N LYS A 41 4.43 -10.74 5.20
CA LYS A 41 4.45 -11.37 6.53
C LYS A 41 5.31 -10.59 7.52
N ALA A 42 6.45 -10.06 7.08
CA ALA A 42 7.34 -9.27 7.94
C ALA A 42 6.64 -8.02 8.51
N THR A 43 5.63 -7.49 7.82
CA THR A 43 4.83 -6.36 8.31
C THR A 43 3.67 -6.77 9.24
N LYS A 44 3.58 -8.04 9.68
CA LYS A 44 2.54 -8.48 10.64
C LYS A 44 2.84 -8.15 12.10
N ILE A 45 3.93 -7.44 12.36
CA ILE A 45 4.32 -6.95 13.70
C ILE A 45 3.48 -5.76 14.20
N LEU A 46 2.44 -5.35 13.47
CA LEU A 46 1.54 -4.28 13.88
C LEU A 46 0.69 -4.71 15.07
N SER A 47 0.45 -3.77 15.98
CA SER A 47 -0.60 -3.89 16.99
C SER A 47 -1.99 -3.77 16.35
N ALA A 48 -3.01 -4.30 17.01
CA ALA A 48 -4.40 -4.21 16.53
C ALA A 48 -4.87 -2.75 16.28
N PRO A 49 -4.54 -1.75 17.13
CA PRO A 49 -4.88 -0.35 16.85
C PRO A 49 -4.19 0.22 15.61
N GLU A 50 -2.93 -0.14 15.35
CA GLU A 50 -2.21 0.31 14.15
C GLU A 50 -2.82 -0.29 12.89
N TYR A 51 -3.15 -1.59 12.93
CA TYR A 51 -3.82 -2.25 11.81
C TYR A 51 -5.18 -1.60 11.52
N SER A 52 -5.99 -1.38 12.55
CA SER A 52 -7.31 -0.74 12.44
C SER A 52 -7.20 0.67 11.87
N ALA A 53 -6.21 1.45 12.30
CA ALA A 53 -5.99 2.81 11.78
C ALA A 53 -5.64 2.81 10.28
N ILE A 54 -4.81 1.88 9.80
CA ILE A 54 -4.50 1.73 8.38
C ILE A 54 -5.72 1.26 7.60
N ASP A 55 -6.42 0.23 8.09
CA ASP A 55 -7.59 -0.32 7.40
C ASP A 55 -8.67 0.74 7.22
N HIS A 56 -8.99 1.47 8.28
CA HIS A 56 -9.93 2.58 8.24
C HIS A 56 -9.49 3.67 7.26
N ALA A 57 -8.23 4.14 7.35
CA ALA A 57 -7.74 5.21 6.49
C ALA A 57 -7.79 4.85 4.99
N VAL A 58 -7.36 3.63 4.63
CA VAL A 58 -7.37 3.17 3.24
C VAL A 58 -8.80 2.99 2.72
N ARG A 59 -9.66 2.33 3.50
CA ARG A 59 -11.06 2.09 3.10
C ARG A 59 -11.82 3.41 2.96
N SER A 60 -11.68 4.33 3.92
CA SER A 60 -12.34 5.64 3.84
C SER A 60 -11.87 6.46 2.65
N ALA A 61 -10.61 6.36 2.25
CA ALA A 61 -10.08 7.08 1.09
C ALA A 61 -10.52 6.49 -0.26
N LEU A 62 -10.65 5.16 -0.36
CA LEU A 62 -11.03 4.48 -1.61
C LEU A 62 -12.54 4.29 -1.77
N LEU A 63 -13.33 4.30 -0.69
CA LEU A 63 -14.77 4.10 -0.73
C LEU A 63 -15.50 5.04 -1.72
N PRO A 64 -15.21 6.35 -1.78
CA PRO A 64 -15.86 7.24 -2.74
C PRO A 64 -15.55 6.91 -4.21
N ARG A 65 -14.49 6.12 -4.47
CA ARG A 65 -14.01 5.75 -5.81
C ARG A 65 -14.38 4.32 -6.19
N ALA A 66 -15.20 3.62 -5.40
CA ALA A 66 -15.50 2.21 -5.64
C ALA A 66 -16.08 1.95 -7.03
N GLU A 67 -17.09 2.73 -7.44
CA GLU A 67 -17.73 2.60 -8.75
C GLU A 67 -16.80 2.97 -9.91
N GLU A 68 -16.02 4.05 -9.77
CA GLU A 68 -15.02 4.49 -10.75
C GLU A 68 -14.01 3.37 -11.04
N LEU A 69 -13.43 2.81 -9.98
CA LEU A 69 -12.38 1.79 -10.09
C LEU A 69 -12.92 0.48 -10.66
N ASP A 70 -14.07 0.02 -10.18
CA ASP A 70 -14.66 -1.25 -10.64
C ASP A 70 -15.25 -1.15 -12.05
N THR A 71 -15.65 0.05 -12.49
CA THR A 71 -16.02 0.34 -13.89
C THR A 71 -14.80 0.28 -14.81
N PHE A 72 -13.65 0.81 -14.38
CA PHE A 72 -12.40 0.71 -15.14
C PHE A 72 -11.91 -0.74 -15.25
N ARG A 73 -11.88 -1.46 -14.12
CA ARG A 73 -11.52 -2.88 -14.06
C ARG A 73 -12.22 -3.56 -12.88
N LYS A 74 -12.97 -4.61 -13.18
CA LYS A 74 -13.64 -5.43 -12.17
C LYS A 74 -12.67 -5.82 -11.04
N GLN A 75 -13.08 -5.60 -9.78
CA GLN A 75 -12.32 -5.87 -8.55
C GLN A 75 -11.11 -4.96 -8.28
N LEU A 76 -10.88 -3.93 -9.10
CA LEU A 76 -9.80 -2.99 -8.86
C LEU A 76 -9.95 -2.27 -7.52
N HIS A 77 -11.18 -1.94 -7.11
CA HIS A 77 -11.38 -1.29 -5.80
C HIS A 77 -10.90 -2.18 -4.64
N SER A 78 -11.29 -3.47 -4.62
CA SER A 78 -10.85 -4.40 -3.59
C SER A 78 -9.35 -4.68 -3.62
N ASP A 79 -8.77 -4.81 -4.82
CA ASP A 79 -7.34 -5.09 -4.97
C ASP A 79 -6.48 -3.88 -4.57
N ALA A 80 -6.94 -2.67 -4.91
CA ALA A 80 -6.30 -1.42 -4.51
C ALA A 80 -6.30 -1.26 -2.98
N ILE A 81 -7.40 -1.63 -2.29
CA ILE A 81 -7.44 -1.65 -0.82
C ILE A 81 -6.35 -2.58 -0.28
N GLY A 82 -6.33 -3.84 -0.70
CA GLY A 82 -5.38 -4.82 -0.17
C GLY A 82 -3.92 -4.42 -0.43
N THR A 83 -3.63 -3.97 -1.66
CA THR A 83 -2.28 -3.55 -2.07
C THR A 83 -1.82 -2.33 -1.28
N THR A 84 -2.67 -1.31 -1.16
CA THR A 84 -2.35 -0.07 -0.41
C THR A 84 -2.16 -0.36 1.08
N GLN A 85 -2.99 -1.23 1.67
CA GLN A 85 -2.85 -1.62 3.09
C GLN A 85 -1.51 -2.30 3.37
N ILE A 86 -1.08 -3.22 2.51
CA ILE A 86 0.21 -3.93 2.68
C ILE A 86 1.37 -2.94 2.58
N ALA A 87 1.36 -2.05 1.59
CA ALA A 87 2.40 -1.04 1.42
C ALA A 87 2.42 -0.02 2.58
N ALA A 88 1.25 0.44 3.02
CA ALA A 88 1.14 1.36 4.17
C ALA A 88 1.68 0.73 5.46
N ARG A 89 1.45 -0.57 5.68
CA ARG A 89 2.04 -1.32 6.81
C ARG A 89 3.58 -1.33 6.74
N ALA A 90 4.13 -1.49 5.53
CA ALA A 90 5.57 -1.45 5.32
C ALA A 90 6.14 -0.07 5.64
N VAL A 91 5.48 1.00 5.17
CA VAL A 91 5.85 2.40 5.46
C VAL A 91 5.83 2.71 6.96
N LEU A 92 4.78 2.27 7.67
CA LEU A 92 4.66 2.48 9.12
C LEU A 92 5.76 1.74 9.91
N LYS A 93 6.16 0.55 9.43
CA LYS A 93 7.16 -0.28 10.09
C LYS A 93 8.52 -0.24 9.40
N ARG A 94 8.80 0.79 8.59
CA ARG A 94 10.02 0.91 7.78
C ARG A 94 11.31 0.70 8.57
N THR A 95 11.36 1.14 9.83
CA THR A 95 12.51 1.00 10.73
C THR A 95 12.66 -0.39 11.34
N ARG A 96 11.63 -1.24 11.23
CA ARG A 96 11.52 -2.56 11.87
C ARG A 96 11.54 -3.73 10.89
N ILE A 97 11.48 -3.46 9.59
CA ILE A 97 11.56 -4.48 8.53
C ILE A 97 12.87 -4.34 7.75
N ALA A 98 13.28 -5.41 7.08
CA ALA A 98 14.43 -5.37 6.18
C ALA A 98 14.21 -4.36 5.04
N GLU A 99 15.29 -3.77 4.55
CA GLU A 99 15.21 -2.78 3.46
C GLU A 99 14.67 -3.42 2.19
N GLU A 100 15.07 -4.65 1.86
CA GLU A 100 14.52 -5.37 0.71
C GLU A 100 13.01 -5.60 0.83
N HIS A 101 12.49 -5.81 2.04
CA HIS A 101 11.06 -5.99 2.30
C HIS A 101 10.30 -4.68 2.15
N LEU A 102 10.86 -3.56 2.61
CA LEU A 102 10.26 -2.25 2.37
C LEU A 102 10.22 -1.98 0.86
N ARG A 103 11.36 -2.10 0.19
CA ARG A 103 11.50 -1.81 -1.24
C ARG A 103 10.51 -2.61 -2.06
N VAL A 104 10.47 -3.94 -1.94
CA VAL A 104 9.60 -4.77 -2.79
C VAL A 104 8.10 -4.44 -2.63
N LEU A 105 7.68 -3.93 -1.47
CA LEU A 105 6.28 -3.59 -1.20
C LEU A 105 5.90 -2.17 -1.64
N VAL A 106 6.86 -1.24 -1.68
CA VAL A 106 6.58 0.16 -2.02
C VAL A 106 6.99 0.53 -3.44
N GLU A 107 7.88 -0.24 -4.08
CA GLU A 107 8.41 0.04 -5.42
C GLU A 107 7.33 0.20 -6.51
N PRO A 108 6.23 -0.58 -6.54
CA PRO A 108 5.13 -0.32 -7.47
C PRO A 108 4.55 1.10 -7.33
N PHE A 109 4.44 1.59 -6.09
CA PHE A 109 3.94 2.93 -5.81
C PHE A 109 5.00 4.00 -6.14
N THR A 110 6.28 3.74 -5.84
CA THR A 110 7.38 4.64 -6.19
C THR A 110 7.48 4.82 -7.71
N ALA A 111 7.36 3.73 -8.48
CA ALA A 111 7.33 3.75 -9.95
C ALA A 111 6.14 4.53 -10.50
N ALA A 112 5.01 4.54 -9.77
CA ALA A 112 3.84 5.36 -10.05
C ALA A 112 3.95 6.83 -9.56
N GLY A 113 5.12 7.25 -9.04
CA GLY A 113 5.37 8.62 -8.60
C GLY A 113 4.90 8.94 -7.17
N VAL A 114 4.51 7.94 -6.37
CA VAL A 114 4.20 8.14 -4.96
C VAL A 114 5.49 8.25 -4.15
N ALA A 115 5.63 9.33 -3.38
CA ALA A 115 6.75 9.48 -2.46
C ALA A 115 6.70 8.41 -1.37
N THR A 116 7.77 7.62 -1.27
CA THR A 116 7.93 6.56 -0.27
C THR A 116 9.16 6.88 0.58
N PRO A 117 9.04 6.89 1.92
CA PRO A 117 10.20 7.19 2.76
C PRO A 117 11.25 6.09 2.62
N PRO A 118 12.56 6.43 2.71
CA PRO A 118 13.59 5.42 2.86
C PRO A 118 13.42 4.70 4.21
N ARG A 119 14.11 3.58 4.38
CA ARG A 119 14.25 2.98 5.70
C ARG A 119 15.09 3.91 6.57
N ASP A 120 14.54 4.40 7.68
CA ASP A 120 15.35 5.10 8.69
C ASP A 120 16.23 4.04 9.39
N VAL A 121 17.55 4.27 9.40
CA VAL A 121 18.59 3.44 10.06
C VAL A 121 18.79 3.85 11.50
#